data_AF-A0A258TE60-F1
#
_entry.id   AF-A0A258TE60-F1
#
_cell.length_a   1.000
_cell.length_b   1.000
_cell.length_c   1.000
_cell.angle_alpha   90.00
_cell.angle_beta   90.00
_cell.angle_gamma   90.00
#
_symmetry.space_group_name_H-M   'P 1'
#
loop_
_entity.id
_entity.type
_entity.pdbx_description
1 polymer ?
#
loop_
_entity_poly.entity_id
_entity_poly.type
_entity_poly.pdbx_seq_one_letter_code
_entity_poly.pdbx_strand_id
1 'polypeptide(L)'
;MERPASIVRFELFYLGYVAIGAIGMVLNWSNYQAMPAIQDANAAIGSWYLPVVMGLGTLIPVLLWYFVARQASSIAKWIVTAFFVLNLIGVVTSVLTASFPNIIAAVLGIAGTAAYAVAVYLLFRPASSSWFTASAEVRA
;
A
#
# COMPACT_ATOMS: atom_id res chain seq x y z
N MET A 1 -18.81 -19.40 -1.62
CA MET A 1 -17.60 -19.57 -2.43
C MET A 1 -16.40 -19.59 -1.50
N GLU A 2 -15.62 -20.66 -1.47
CA GLU A 2 -14.38 -20.70 -0.68
C GLU A 2 -13.32 -19.81 -1.34
N ARG A 3 -12.58 -19.05 -0.53
CA ARG A 3 -11.60 -18.09 -1.03
C ARG A 3 -10.34 -18.85 -1.47
N PRO A 4 -9.81 -18.61 -2.68
CA PRO A 4 -8.61 -19.32 -3.14
C PRO A 4 -7.40 -19.06 -2.24
N ALA A 5 -6.52 -20.05 -2.11
CA ALA A 5 -5.30 -19.92 -1.31
C ALA A 5 -4.39 -18.77 -1.77
N SER A 6 -4.44 -18.39 -3.06
CA SER A 6 -3.71 -17.22 -3.58
C SER A 6 -4.26 -15.89 -3.04
N ILE A 7 -5.57 -15.78 -2.84
CA ILE A 7 -6.20 -14.59 -2.24
C ILE A 7 -5.83 -14.50 -0.76
N VAL A 8 -5.83 -15.61 -0.02
CA VAL A 8 -5.41 -15.64 1.39
C VAL A 8 -3.94 -15.21 1.55
N ARG A 9 -3.06 -15.71 0.68
CA ARG A 9 -1.64 -15.28 0.67
C ARG A 9 -1.50 -13.81 0.27
N PHE A 10 -2.30 -13.33 -0.69
CA PHE A 10 -2.35 -11.91 -1.04
C PHE A 10 -2.67 -11.06 0.20
N GLU A 11 -3.65 -11.45 1.02
CA GLU A 11 -3.98 -10.70 2.23
C GLU A 11 -2.79 -10.58 3.18
N LEU A 12 -2.08 -11.69 3.41
CA LEU A 12 -0.93 -11.70 4.32
C LEU A 12 0.18 -10.75 3.83
N PHE A 13 0.55 -10.84 2.55
CA PHE A 13 1.61 -9.99 1.99
C PHE A 13 1.18 -8.53 1.87
N TYR A 14 -0.06 -8.28 1.47
CA TYR A 14 -0.59 -6.92 1.32
C TYR A 14 -0.74 -6.23 2.68
N LEU A 15 -1.34 -6.89 3.67
CA LEU A 15 -1.44 -6.36 5.03
C LEU A 15 -0.07 -6.25 5.70
N GLY A 16 0.86 -7.17 5.39
CA GLY A 16 2.26 -7.05 5.80
C GLY A 16 2.91 -5.78 5.25
N TYR A 17 2.73 -5.47 3.96
CA TYR A 17 3.17 -4.21 3.35
C TYR A 17 2.54 -2.99 4.05
N VAL A 18 1.22 -3.00 4.29
CA VAL A 18 0.53 -1.90 4.98
C VAL A 18 1.08 -1.71 6.40
N ALA A 19 1.30 -2.81 7.13
CA ALA A 19 1.86 -2.77 8.48
C ALA A 19 3.30 -2.23 8.48
N ILE A 20 4.15 -2.66 7.55
CA ILE A 20 5.51 -2.12 7.36
C ILE A 20 5.46 -0.61 7.10
N GLY A 21 4.54 -0.16 6.24
CA GLY A 21 4.33 1.27 5.97
C GLY A 21 3.91 2.04 7.22
N ALA A 22 2.96 1.52 8.00
CA ALA A 22 2.51 2.14 9.25
C ALA A 22 3.64 2.20 10.30
N ILE A 23 4.45 1.16 10.44
CA ILE A 23 5.63 1.15 11.31
C ILE A 23 6.63 2.22 10.84
N GLY A 24 6.93 2.24 9.54
CA GLY A 24 7.82 3.24 8.94
C GLY A 24 7.35 4.67 9.18
N MET A 25 6.04 4.90 9.09
CA MET A 25 5.41 6.19 9.39
C MET A 25 5.64 6.62 10.84
N VAL A 26 5.39 5.74 11.81
CA VAL A 26 5.60 6.04 13.24
C VAL A 26 7.07 6.30 13.54
N LEU A 27 7.97 5.47 13.01
CA LEU A 27 9.41 5.60 13.25
C LEU A 27 10.01 6.88 12.64
N ASN A 28 9.43 7.37 11.54
CA ASN A 28 9.89 8.59 10.87
C ASN A 28 9.04 9.82 11.18
N TRP A 29 8.16 9.76 12.20
CA TRP A 29 7.23 10.83 12.53
C TRP A 29 7.92 12.19 12.72
N SER A 30 9.01 12.23 13.48
CA SER A 30 9.78 13.46 13.70
C SER A 30 10.42 13.99 12.43
N ASN A 31 10.85 13.12 11.51
CA ASN A 31 11.41 13.52 10.22
C ASN A 31 10.35 14.19 9.34
N TYR A 32 9.12 13.66 9.33
CA TYR A 32 8.01 14.27 8.60
C TYR A 32 7.63 15.64 9.17
N GLN A 33 7.57 15.77 10.51
CA GLN A 33 7.28 17.06 11.16
C GLN A 33 8.35 18.14 10.91
N ALA A 34 9.58 17.72 10.62
CA ALA A 34 10.68 18.62 10.29
C ALA A 34 10.70 19.06 8.81
N MET A 35 9.87 18.48 7.95
CA MET A 35 9.82 18.87 6.53
C MET A 35 9.19 20.26 6.38
N PRO A 36 9.81 21.19 5.63
CA PRO A 36 9.27 22.55 5.45
C PRO A 36 7.83 22.57 4.97
N ALA A 37 7.49 21.75 3.97
CA ALA A 37 6.12 21.65 3.45
C ALA A 37 5.08 21.23 4.52
N ILE A 38 5.49 20.42 5.49
CA ILE A 38 4.61 20.00 6.60
C ILE A 38 4.50 21.11 7.65
N GLN A 39 5.60 21.81 7.94
CA GLN A 39 5.58 22.96 8.85
C GLN A 39 4.69 24.09 8.30
N ASP A 40 4.82 24.40 7.01
CA ASP A 40 4.01 25.39 6.31
C ASP A 40 2.52 24.99 6.34
N ALA A 41 2.21 23.73 6.04
CA ALA A 41 0.83 23.23 6.11
C ALA A 41 0.27 23.29 7.54
N ASN A 42 1.06 22.90 8.54
CA ASN A 42 0.65 22.99 9.94
C ASN A 42 0.41 24.44 10.39
N ALA A 43 1.20 25.40 9.90
CA ALA A 43 0.98 26.83 10.16
C ALA A 43 -0.27 27.38 9.45
N ALA A 44 -0.56 26.91 8.24
CA ALA A 44 -1.67 27.39 7.42
C ALA A 44 -3.04 26.83 7.85
N ILE A 45 -3.12 25.53 8.14
CA ILE A 45 -4.40 24.84 8.40
C ILE A 45 -4.46 24.10 9.74
N GLY A 46 -3.34 24.03 10.47
CA GLY A 46 -3.25 23.46 11.82
C GLY A 46 -2.48 22.12 11.88
N SER A 47 -2.00 21.79 13.08
CA SER A 47 -1.15 20.61 13.36
C SER A 47 -1.84 19.25 13.16
N TRP A 48 -3.13 19.24 12.83
CA TRP A 48 -3.89 18.04 12.51
C TRP A 48 -3.66 17.55 11.08
N TYR A 49 -3.07 18.38 10.21
CA TYR A 49 -2.83 18.07 8.80
C TYR A 49 -2.05 16.76 8.61
N LEU A 50 -0.86 16.66 9.20
CA LEU A 50 0.00 15.48 9.04
C LEU A 50 -0.69 14.19 9.54
N PRO A 51 -1.27 14.14 10.76
CA PRO A 51 -2.05 12.98 11.21
C PRO A 51 -3.16 12.57 10.25
N VAL A 52 -3.94 13.52 9.71
CA VAL A 52 -5.06 13.21 8.82
C VAL A 52 -4.56 12.67 7.48
N VAL A 53 -3.58 13.32 6.86
CA VAL A 53 -3.02 12.86 5.57
C VAL A 53 -2.44 11.46 5.69
N MET A 54 -1.71 11.19 6.77
CA MET A 54 -1.12 9.88 7.00
C MET A 54 -2.17 8.81 7.35
N GLY A 55 -3.20 9.18 8.11
CA GLY A 55 -4.33 8.31 8.40
C GLY A 55 -5.08 7.92 7.14
N LEU A 56 -5.37 8.87 6.25
CA LEU A 56 -5.98 8.62 4.95
C LEU A 56 -5.07 7.77 4.05
N GLY A 57 -3.77 8.05 4.05
CA GLY A 57 -2.77 7.28 3.31
C GLY A 57 -2.72 5.80 3.75
N THR A 58 -3.06 5.50 4.99
CA THR A 58 -3.16 4.11 5.50
C THR A 58 -4.54 3.50 5.26
N LEU A 59 -5.61 4.29 5.39
CA LEU A 59 -6.99 3.84 5.23
C LEU A 59 -7.28 3.36 3.80
N ILE A 60 -6.78 4.07 2.78
CA ILE A 60 -7.03 3.74 1.38
C ILE A 60 -6.51 2.31 1.05
N PRO A 61 -5.26 1.93 1.36
CA PRO A 61 -4.80 0.56 1.22
C PRO A 61 -5.69 -0.48 1.91
N VAL A 62 -6.13 -0.22 3.14
CA VAL A 62 -6.99 -1.15 3.88
C VAL A 62 -8.35 -1.34 3.19
N LEU A 63 -8.94 -0.26 2.66
CA LEU A 63 -10.17 -0.35 1.87
C LEU A 63 -9.97 -1.14 0.57
N LEU A 64 -8.86 -0.91 -0.13
CA LEU A 64 -8.51 -1.67 -1.34
C LEU A 64 -8.33 -3.16 -1.04
N TRP A 65 -7.67 -3.50 0.06
CA TRP A 65 -7.60 -4.87 0.54
C TRP A 65 -8.99 -5.49 0.70
N TYR A 66 -9.91 -4.79 1.38
CA TYR A 66 -11.26 -5.29 1.59
C TYR A 66 -11.99 -5.53 0.25
N PHE A 67 -11.91 -4.59 -0.69
CA PHE A 67 -12.57 -4.73 -1.99
C PHE A 67 -12.00 -5.88 -2.84
N VAL A 68 -10.69 -6.09 -2.80
CA VAL A 68 -10.05 -7.20 -3.51
C VAL A 68 -10.36 -8.53 -2.84
N ALA A 69 -10.19 -8.60 -1.53
CA ALA A 69 -10.16 -9.84 -0.77
C ALA A 69 -11.56 -10.36 -0.41
N ARG A 70 -12.54 -9.47 -0.21
CA ARG A 70 -13.92 -9.79 0.22
C ARG A 70 -14.95 -9.60 -0.88
N GLN A 71 -14.79 -8.58 -1.72
CA GLN A 71 -15.77 -8.28 -2.78
C GLN A 71 -15.35 -8.74 -4.17
N ALA A 72 -14.13 -9.29 -4.33
CA ALA A 72 -13.61 -9.75 -5.61
C ALA A 72 -13.71 -8.68 -6.72
N SER A 73 -13.42 -7.41 -6.38
CA SER A 73 -13.53 -6.31 -7.34
C SER A 73 -12.36 -6.29 -8.32
N SER A 74 -12.64 -6.50 -9.61
CA SER A 74 -11.65 -6.35 -10.70
C SER A 74 -11.09 -4.93 -10.80
N ILE A 75 -11.92 -3.92 -10.50
CA ILE A 75 -11.49 -2.51 -10.48
C ILE A 75 -10.46 -2.31 -9.36
N ALA A 76 -10.74 -2.83 -8.16
CA ALA A 76 -9.82 -2.71 -7.02
C ALA A 76 -8.47 -3.41 -7.30
N LYS A 77 -8.47 -4.55 -8.00
CA LYS A 77 -7.24 -5.22 -8.47
C LYS A 77 -6.36 -4.29 -9.31
N TRP A 78 -6.95 -3.56 -10.26
CA TRP A 78 -6.20 -2.63 -11.10
C TRP A 78 -5.72 -1.40 -10.33
N ILE A 79 -6.52 -0.86 -9.41
CA ILE A 79 -6.10 0.25 -8.54
C ILE A 79 -4.89 -0.16 -7.69
N VAL A 80 -4.93 -1.34 -7.06
CA VAL A 80 -3.80 -1.89 -6.30
C VAL A 80 -2.56 -2.02 -7.17
N THR A 81 -2.72 -2.50 -8.41
CA THR A 81 -1.60 -2.63 -9.35
C THR A 81 -1.01 -1.25 -9.71
N ALA A 82 -1.85 -0.25 -9.96
CA ALA A 82 -1.38 1.12 -10.24
C ALA A 82 -0.63 1.72 -9.05
N PHE A 83 -1.14 1.54 -7.83
CA PHE A 83 -0.49 2.03 -6.61
C PHE A 83 0.84 1.33 -6.35
N PHE A 84 0.95 0.04 -6.69
CA PHE A 84 2.23 -0.66 -6.67
C PHE A 84 3.25 -0.04 -7.63
N VAL A 85 2.86 0.28 -8.87
CA VAL A 85 3.77 0.94 -9.83
C VAL A 85 4.24 2.30 -9.29
N LEU A 86 3.33 3.11 -8.73
CA LEU A 86 3.69 4.40 -8.12
C LEU A 86 4.64 4.22 -6.94
N ASN A 87 4.38 3.24 -6.06
CA ASN A 87 5.26 2.91 -4.95
C ASN A 87 6.65 2.48 -5.44
N LEU A 88 6.70 1.62 -6.47
CA LEU A 88 7.95 1.14 -7.05
C LEU A 88 8.78 2.29 -7.62
N ILE A 89 8.15 3.21 -8.35
CA ILE A 89 8.82 4.42 -8.85
C ILE A 89 9.41 5.21 -7.68
N GLY A 90 8.64 5.49 -6.64
CA GLY A 90 9.11 6.25 -5.48
C GLY A 90 10.29 5.60 -4.75
N VAL A 91 10.23 4.27 -4.56
CA VAL A 91 11.33 3.52 -3.91
C VAL A 91 12.57 3.47 -4.80
N VAL A 92 12.42 3.18 -6.10
CA VAL A 92 13.55 3.15 -7.04
C VAL A 92 14.22 4.52 -7.12
N THR A 93 13.45 5.61 -7.24
CA THR A 93 14.00 6.97 -7.21
C THR A 93 14.78 7.20 -5.92
N SER A 94 14.20 6.87 -4.76
CA SER A 94 14.87 7.05 -3.47
C SER A 94 16.17 6.25 -3.33
N VAL A 95 16.25 5.06 -3.93
CA VAL A 95 17.48 4.25 -3.99
C VAL A 95 18.52 4.93 -4.89
N LEU A 96 18.14 5.34 -6.10
CA LEU A 96 19.05 5.94 -7.08
C LEU A 96 19.62 7.28 -6.62
N THR A 97 18.84 8.06 -5.86
CA THR A 97 19.23 9.37 -5.34
C THR A 97 19.73 9.32 -3.90
N ALA A 98 19.87 8.12 -3.31
CA ALA A 98 20.27 7.91 -1.92
C ALA A 98 19.48 8.78 -0.92
N SER A 99 18.18 8.96 -1.16
CA SER A 99 17.34 9.94 -0.45
C SER A 99 16.55 9.36 0.72
N PHE A 100 16.90 8.16 1.18
CA PHE A 100 16.29 7.61 2.39
C PHE A 100 16.73 8.40 3.63
N PRO A 101 15.81 8.74 4.55
CA PRO A 101 16.16 9.49 5.76
C PRO A 101 17.19 8.78 6.65
N ASN A 102 17.19 7.45 6.65
CA ASN A 102 18.10 6.59 7.40
C ASN A 102 18.05 5.15 6.85
N ILE A 103 18.96 4.31 7.33
CA ILE A 103 19.06 2.90 6.91
C ILE A 103 17.81 2.08 7.23
N ILE A 104 17.13 2.38 8.35
CA ILE A 104 15.90 1.68 8.75
C ILE A 104 14.78 1.98 7.75
N ALA A 105 14.61 3.24 7.35
CA ALA A 105 13.65 3.65 6.34
C ALA A 105 13.94 2.99 4.97
N ALA A 106 15.21 2.86 4.59
CA ALA A 106 15.60 2.15 3.38
C ALA A 106 15.21 0.67 3.42
N VAL A 107 15.54 -0.02 4.52
CA VAL A 107 15.21 -1.45 4.71
C VAL A 107 13.69 -1.67 4.71
N LEU A 108 12.93 -0.87 5.44
CA LEU A 108 11.46 -0.97 5.49
C LEU A 108 10.84 -0.66 4.12
N GLY A 109 11.34 0.36 3.42
CA GLY A 109 10.87 0.71 2.08
C GLY A 109 11.06 -0.45 1.09
N ILE A 110 12.27 -1.01 1.02
CA ILE A 110 12.60 -2.11 0.11
C ILE A 110 11.83 -3.39 0.48
N ALA A 111 11.81 -3.76 1.77
CA ALA A 111 11.08 -4.95 2.24
C ALA A 111 9.57 -4.81 2.01
N GLY A 112 9.01 -3.62 2.26
CA GLY A 112 7.62 -3.30 1.97
C GLY A 112 7.29 -3.42 0.49
N THR A 113 8.10 -2.83 -0.39
CA THR A 113 7.91 -2.93 -1.84
C THR A 113 8.03 -4.38 -2.34
N ALA A 114 8.93 -5.19 -1.77
CA ALA A 114 9.02 -6.61 -2.11
C ALA A 114 7.76 -7.38 -1.70
N ALA A 115 7.24 -7.15 -0.49
CA ALA A 115 5.98 -7.73 -0.04
C ALA A 115 4.81 -7.29 -0.95
N TYR A 116 4.79 -6.02 -1.36
CA TYR A 116 3.77 -5.50 -2.25
C TYR A 116 3.85 -6.13 -3.65
N ALA A 117 5.06 -6.33 -4.19
CA ALA A 117 5.26 -7.01 -5.46
C ALA A 117 4.72 -8.46 -5.43
N VAL A 118 4.99 -9.20 -4.35
CA VAL A 118 4.44 -10.55 -4.15
C VAL A 118 2.92 -10.52 -4.09
N ALA A 119 2.33 -9.56 -3.36
CA ALA A 119 0.89 -9.39 -3.30
C ALA A 119 0.29 -9.14 -4.69
N VAL A 120 0.83 -8.20 -5.47
CA VAL A 120 0.36 -7.92 -6.84
C VAL A 120 0.50 -9.15 -7.73
N TYR A 121 1.63 -9.85 -7.69
CA TYR A 121 1.82 -11.09 -8.44
C TYR A 121 0.73 -12.14 -8.14
N LEU A 122 0.35 -12.30 -6.88
CA LEU A 122 -0.70 -13.22 -6.46
C LEU A 122 -2.08 -12.85 -7.03
N LEU A 123 -2.37 -11.58 -7.33
CA LEU A 123 -3.63 -11.14 -7.95
C LEU A 123 -3.77 -11.57 -9.43
N PHE A 124 -2.66 -11.85 -10.09
CA PHE A 124 -2.64 -12.29 -11.50
C PHE A 124 -2.50 -13.80 -11.66
N ARG A 125 -2.37 -14.57 -10.57
CA ARG A 125 -2.36 -16.04 -10.66
C ARG A 125 -3.69 -16.57 -11.20
N PRO A 126 -3.69 -17.69 -11.94
CA PRO A 126 -4.90 -18.28 -12.53
C PRO A 126 -6.03 -18.51 -11.50
N ALA A 127 -5.68 -19.01 -10.32
CA ALA A 127 -6.62 -19.23 -9.22
C ALA A 127 -7.27 -17.95 -8.67
N SER A 128 -6.58 -16.80 -8.78
CA SER A 128 -7.14 -15.50 -8.42
C SER A 128 -7.97 -14.93 -9.57
N SER A 129 -7.61 -15.21 -10.82
CA SER A 129 -8.39 -14.74 -11.98
C SER A 129 -9.80 -15.30 -11.98
N SER A 130 -9.96 -16.59 -11.67
CA SER A 130 -11.28 -17.22 -11.57
C SER A 130 -12.13 -16.62 -10.45
N TRP A 131 -11.52 -16.13 -9.36
CA TRP A 131 -12.22 -15.44 -8.28
C TRP A 131 -12.86 -14.12 -8.74
N PHE A 132 -12.14 -13.34 -9.55
CA PHE A 132 -12.66 -12.10 -10.13
C PHE A 132 -13.70 -12.37 -11.22
N THR A 133 -13.49 -13.38 -12.08
CA THR A 133 -14.43 -13.75 -13.15
C THR A 133 -15.74 -14.32 -12.62
N ALA A 134 -15.68 -15.27 -11.68
CA ALA A 134 -16.88 -15.87 -11.08
C ALA A 134 -17.77 -14.82 -10.37
N SER A 135 -17.14 -13.80 -9.79
CA SER A 135 -17.87 -12.69 -9.16
C SER A 135 -18.47 -11.70 -10.16
N ALA A 136 -17.91 -11.60 -11.36
CA ALA A 136 -18.46 -10.80 -12.45
C ALA A 136 -19.68 -11.47 -13.09
N GLU A 137 -19.64 -12.80 -13.29
CA GLU A 137 -20.76 -13.58 -13.85
C GLU A 137 -22.01 -13.54 -12.96
N VAL A 138 -21.86 -13.58 -11.63
CA VAL A 138 -23.01 -13.48 -10.70
C VAL A 138 -23.67 -12.10 -10.70
N ARG A 139 -22.97 -11.06 -11.17
CA ARG A 139 -23.45 -9.66 -11.18
C ARG A 139 -23.93 -9.18 -12.56
N ALA A 140 -23.78 -10.00 -13.60
CA ALA A 140 -24.25 -9.73 -14.96
C ALA A 140 -25.67 -10.29 -15.14
#